data_AF-A0A917CF33-F1
#
_entry.id   AF-A0A917CF33-F1
#
_cell.length_a   1.000
_cell.length_b   1.000
_cell.length_c   1.000
_cell.angle_alpha   90.00
_cell.angle_beta   90.00
_cell.angle_gamma   90.00
#
_symmetry.space_group_name_H-M   'P 1'
#
loop_
_entity.id
_entity.type
_entity.pdbx_description
1 polymer ?
#
loop_
_entity_poly.entity_id
_entity_poly.type
_entity_poly.pdbx_seq_one_letter_code
_entity_poly.pdbx_strand_id
1 'polypeptide(L)' 'MQDKVYTVYILSMLITQLCHSLEEHQVRYALLGGYAVALYGAERGTVDINFVIEWE' A
#
# COMPACT_ATOMS: atom_id res chain seq x y z
N MET A 1 -10.34 23.24 -4.21
CA MET A 1 -9.32 22.29 -4.70
C MET A 1 -8.03 22.44 -3.89
N GLN A 2 -8.07 22.18 -2.58
CA GLN A 2 -6.87 22.26 -1.72
C GLN A 2 -6.81 21.17 -0.63
N ASP A 3 -7.69 20.15 -0.68
CA ASP A 3 -7.77 19.12 0.37
C ASP A 3 -7.25 17.73 -0.06
N LYS A 4 -6.85 17.53 -1.33
CA LYS A 4 -6.54 16.18 -1.87
C LYS A 4 -5.08 15.74 -1.78
N VAL A 5 -4.18 16.61 -1.35
CA VAL A 5 -2.74 16.30 -1.36
C VAL A 5 -2.31 15.52 -0.11
N TYR A 6 -3.03 15.63 1.01
CA TYR A 6 -2.65 14.97 2.26
C TYR A 6 -2.92 13.45 2.29
N THR A 7 -3.97 12.99 1.59
CA THR A 7 -4.35 11.57 1.57
C THR A 7 -3.28 10.69 0.90
N VAL A 8 -2.58 11.21 -0.11
CA VAL A 8 -1.53 10.45 -0.81
C VAL A 8 -0.26 10.32 0.04
N TYR A 9 0.13 11.36 0.79
CA TYR A 9 1.31 11.32 1.66
C TYR A 9 1.11 10.45 2.91
N ILE A 10 -0.08 10.47 3.52
CA ILE A 10 -0.35 9.63 4.71
C ILE A 10 -0.39 8.14 4.30
N LEU A 11 -1.07 7.81 3.19
CA LEU A 11 -1.08 6.44 2.66
C LEU A 11 0.32 5.98 2.22
N SER A 12 1.14 6.87 1.64
CA SER A 12 2.52 6.51 1.26
C SER A 12 3.41 6.24 2.48
N MET A 13 3.22 6.96 3.59
CA MET A 13 3.91 6.67 4.85
C MET A 13 3.45 5.34 5.46
N LEU A 14 2.13 5.07 5.48
CA LEU A 14 1.58 3.83 6.01
C LEU A 14 2.05 2.60 5.23
N ILE A 15 1.98 2.64 3.89
CA ILE A 15 2.41 1.48 3.08
C ILE A 15 3.89 1.20 3.26
N THR A 16 4.73 2.24 3.34
CA THR A 16 6.17 2.09 3.56
C THR A 16 6.45 1.43 4.90
N GLN A 17 5.74 1.82 5.96
CA GLN A 17 5.87 1.21 7.28
C GLN A 17 5.44 -0.26 7.29
N LEU A 18 4.35 -0.60 6.61
CA LEU A 18 3.89 -1.99 6.50
C LEU A 18 4.89 -2.85 5.73
N CYS A 19 5.38 -2.37 4.58
CA CYS A 19 6.40 -3.08 3.79
C CYS A 19 7.69 -3.29 4.59
N HIS A 20 8.19 -2.25 5.26
CA HIS A 20 9.36 -2.37 6.14
C HIS A 20 9.15 -3.41 7.25
N SER A 21 7.99 -3.40 7.92
CA SER A 21 7.70 -4.36 8.98
C SER A 21 7.67 -5.81 8.47
N LEU A 22 7.09 -6.04 7.29
CA LEU A 22 7.08 -7.36 6.65
C LEU A 22 8.49 -7.82 6.24
N GLU A 23 9.31 -6.91 5.72
CA GLU A 23 10.72 -7.17 5.37
C GLU A 23 11.58 -7.48 6.59
N GLU A 24 11.43 -6.73 7.68
CA GLU A 24 12.14 -6.95 8.95
C GLU A 24 11.85 -8.33 9.55
N HIS A 25 10.62 -8.83 9.39
CA HIS A 25 10.20 -10.15 9.86
C HIS A 25 10.40 -11.26 8.81
N GLN A 26 11.02 -10.94 7.67
CA GLN A 26 11.23 -11.86 6.55
C GLN A 26 9.95 -12.54 6.04
N VAL A 27 8.80 -11.86 6.15
CA VAL A 27 7.53 -12.34 5.62
C VAL A 27 7.55 -12.12 4.12
N ARG A 28 7.41 -13.18 3.32
CA ARG A 28 7.22 -13.04 1.87
C ARG A 28 5.80 -12.57 1.60
N TYR A 29 5.67 -11.46 0.88
CA TYR A 29 4.38 -10.83 0.60
C TYR A 29 4.31 -10.29 -0.83
N ALA A 30 3.09 -10.06 -1.31
CA ALA A 30 2.83 -9.21 -2.46
C ALA A 30 1.67 -8.25 -2.17
N LEU A 31 1.81 -7.02 -2.65
CA LEU A 31 0.77 -5.98 -2.57
C LEU A 31 -0.24 -6.17 -3.70
N LEU A 32 -1.53 -6.13 -3.37
CA LEU A 32 -2.64 -6.41 -4.28
C LEU A 32 -3.69 -5.31 -4.25
N GLY A 33 -4.67 -5.44 -5.16
CA GLY A 33 -5.90 -4.65 -5.13
C GLY A 33 -5.77 -3.23 -5.68
N GLY A 34 -6.70 -2.36 -5.27
CA GLY A 34 -6.82 -1.00 -5.81
C GLY A 34 -5.58 -0.15 -5.59
N TYR A 35 -4.91 -0.32 -4.45
CA TYR A 35 -3.68 0.43 -4.14
C TYR A 35 -2.52 0.02 -5.04
N ALA A 36 -2.33 -1.28 -5.30
CA ALA A 36 -1.33 -1.75 -6.25
C ALA A 36 -1.58 -1.16 -7.65
N VAL A 37 -2.83 -1.17 -8.12
CA VAL A 37 -3.23 -0.59 -9.40
C VAL A 37 -2.92 0.92 -9.44
N ALA A 38 -3.17 1.65 -8.35
CA ALA A 38 -2.86 3.07 -8.26
C ALA A 38 -1.34 3.35 -8.32
N LEU A 39 -0.50 2.49 -7.72
CA LEU A 39 0.97 2.60 -7.82
C LEU A 39 1.48 2.45 -9.25
N TYR A 40 0.78 1.68 -10.10
CA TYR A 40 1.09 1.56 -11.54
C TYR A 40 0.53 2.72 -12.38
N GLY A 41 0.09 3.82 -11.75
CA GLY A 41 -0.29 5.05 -12.43
C GLY A 41 -1.76 5.13 -12.87
N ALA A 42 -2.60 4.17 -12.45
CA ALA A 42 -4.04 4.25 -12.71
C ALA A 42 -4.76 5.14 -11.69
N GLU A 43 -5.70 5.97 -12.14
CA GLU A 43 -6.58 6.73 -11.25
C GLU A 43 -7.63 5.80 -10.60
N ARG A 44 -7.29 5.26 -9.42
CA ARG A 44 -8.16 4.33 -8.69
C ARG A 44 -8.26 4.72 -7.21
N GLY A 45 -9.47 5.07 -6.79
CA GLY A 45 -9.81 5.19 -5.37
C GLY A 45 -9.87 3.82 -4.71
N THR A 46 -9.25 3.70 -3.53
CA THR A 46 -9.26 2.52 -2.65
C THR A 46 -9.20 3.02 -1.21
N VAL A 47 -9.85 2.30 -0.29
CA VAL A 47 -9.86 2.66 1.14
C VAL A 47 -8.99 1.71 1.94
N ASP A 48 -8.83 0.49 1.44
CA ASP A 48 -8.12 -0.63 2.01
C ASP A 48 -6.76 -0.88 1.34
N ILE A 49 -5.91 -1.63 2.04
CA ILE A 49 -4.63 -2.15 1.55
C ILE A 49 -4.72 -3.67 1.64
N ASN A 50 -4.42 -4.36 0.54
CA ASN A 50 -4.52 -5.82 0.45
C ASN A 50 -3.13 -6.42 0.27
N PHE A 51 -2.77 -7.36 1.14
CA PHE A 51 -1.55 -8.16 1.00
C PHE A 51 -1.92 -9.63 0.84
N VAL A 52 -1.19 -10.33 -0.02
CA VAL A 52 -1.04 -11.79 0.09
C VAL A 52 0.27 -12.07 0.77
N ILE A 53 0.28 -13.03 1.69
CA ILE A 53 1.48 -13.50 2.38
C ILE A 53 1.67 -14.99 2.09
N GLU A 54 2.92 -15.43 2.12
CA GLU A 54 3.21 -16.86 2.14
C GLU A 54 3.02 -17.39 3.56
N TRP A 55 2.06 -18.29 3.72
CA TRP A 55 1.62 -18.83 5.01
C TRP A 55 2.05 -20.29 5.14
N GLU A 56 3.36 -20.55 5.14
CA GLU A 56 3.95 -21.89 5.33
C GLU A 56 5.32 -21.79 6.01
#